data_AF-A0A974AUG1-F1
#
_entry.id   AF-A0A974AUG1-F1
#
_cell.length_a   1.000
_cell.length_b   1.000
_cell.length_c   1.000
_cell.angle_alpha   90.00
_cell.angle_beta   90.00
_cell.angle_gamma   90.00
#
_symmetry.space_group_name_H-M   'P 1'
#
loop_
_entity.id
_entity.type
_entity.pdbx_description
1 polymer ?
#
loop_
_entity_poly.entity_id
_entity_poly.type
_entity_poly.pdbx_seq_one_letter_code
_entity_poly.pdbx_strand_id
1 'polypeptide(L)' 'MKAIAAAAGRSLIGLAFNWVLHHTAADGLVLGASRLEQLEQNLANCREGPLSAETVAACDAVWEEFRGPVPVYNR' A
#
# COMPACT_ATOMS: atom_id res chain seq x y z
N MET A 1 -6.64 9.18 -0.87
CA MET A 1 -6.39 7.75 -0.54
C MET A 1 -7.64 6.94 -0.23
N LYS A 2 -8.47 7.23 0.79
CA LYS A 2 -9.66 6.40 1.11
C LYS A 2 -10.63 6.23 -0.06
N ALA A 3 -10.91 7.29 -0.81
CA ALA A 3 -11.77 7.24 -2.00
C ALA A 3 -11.17 6.37 -3.12
N ILE A 4 -9.85 6.44 -3.34
CA ILE A 4 -9.13 5.62 -4.32
C ILE A 4 -9.21 4.13 -3.94
N ALA A 5 -8.99 3.80 -2.67
CA ALA A 5 -9.13 2.43 -2.18
C ALA A 5 -10.55 1.88 -2.41
N ALA A 6 -11.58 2.68 -2.09
CA ALA A 6 -12.97 2.31 -2.31
C ALA A 6 -13.29 2.10 -3.80
N ALA A 7 -12.81 2.98 -4.68
CA ALA A 7 -12.99 2.85 -6.13
C ALA A 7 -12.28 1.60 -6.69
N ALA A 8 -11.13 1.23 -6.12
CA ALA A 8 -10.39 0.01 -6.47
C ALA A 8 -10.99 -1.27 -5.86
N GLY A 9 -12.05 -1.18 -5.05
CA GLY A 9 -12.61 -2.33 -4.33
C GLY A 9 -11.63 -2.94 -3.32
N ARG A 10 -10.77 -2.11 -2.73
CA ARG A 10 -9.72 -2.51 -1.79
C ARG A 10 -9.94 -1.86 -0.43
N SER A 11 -9.52 -2.54 0.63
CA SER A 11 -9.31 -1.86 1.92
C SER A 11 -8.15 -0.87 1.78
N LEU A 12 -8.09 0.18 2.61
CA LEU A 12 -6.95 1.10 2.57
C LEU A 12 -5.62 0.39 2.87
N ILE A 13 -5.65 -0.62 3.74
CA ILE A 13 -4.50 -1.46 4.09
C ILE A 13 -4.10 -2.33 2.88
N GLY A 14 -5.06 -2.98 2.23
CA GLY A 14 -4.80 -3.78 1.03
C GLY A 14 -4.28 -2.94 -0.12
N LEU A 15 -4.82 -1.74 -0.33
CA LEU A 15 -4.27 -0.80 -1.30
C LEU A 15 -2.79 -0.52 -1.03
N ALA A 16 -2.42 -0.21 0.23
CA ALA A 16 -1.04 0.09 0.60
C ALA A 16 -0.11 -1.13 0.43
N PHE A 17 -0.54 -2.31 0.88
CA PHE A 17 0.26 -3.54 0.79
C PHE A 17 0.52 -3.94 -0.66
N ASN A 18 -0.53 -3.98 -1.49
CA ASN A 18 -0.40 -4.35 -2.90
C ASN A 18 0.33 -3.26 -3.70
N TRP A 19 0.34 -2.00 -3.26
CA TRP A 19 1.21 -0.98 -3.83
C TRP A 19 2.69 -1.32 -3.58
N VAL A 20 3.08 -1.57 -2.32
CA VAL A 20 4.47 -1.93 -1.97
C VAL A 20 4.92 -3.22 -2.67
N LEU A 21 4.10 -4.28 -2.59
CA LEU A 21 4.47 -5.61 -3.10
C LEU A 21 4.61 -5.70 -4.62
N HIS A 22 3.93 -4.83 -5.37
CA HIS A 22 3.84 -4.97 -6.83
C HIS A 22 4.31 -3.74 -7.62
N HIS A 23 4.51 -2.59 -6.97
CA HIS A 23 4.79 -1.32 -7.66
C HIS A 23 6.00 -0.59 -7.06
N THR A 24 6.81 -1.29 -6.25
CA THR A 24 8.08 -0.78 -5.73
C THR A 24 9.20 -1.79 -5.97
N ALA A 25 10.44 -1.38 -5.75
CA ALA A 25 11.61 -2.27 -5.81
C ALA A 25 11.80 -3.13 -4.55
N ALA A 26 10.83 -3.16 -3.62
CA ALA A 26 10.94 -3.93 -2.40
C ALA A 26 10.79 -5.44 -2.66
N ASP A 27 11.71 -6.25 -2.13
CA ASP A 27 11.65 -7.71 -2.22
C ASP A 27 10.61 -8.33 -1.27
N GLY A 28 10.15 -7.57 -0.28
CA GLY A 28 9.23 -8.06 0.72
C GLY A 28 8.67 -6.96 1.62
N LEU A 29 7.66 -7.32 2.39
CA LEU A 29 6.93 -6.42 3.29
C LEU A 29 6.96 -6.99 4.71
N VAL A 30 7.40 -6.19 5.68
CA VAL A 30 7.31 -6.54 7.11
C VAL A 30 5.93 -6.16 7.63
N LEU A 31 5.14 -7.14 8.06
CA LEU A 31 3.79 -6.91 8.58
C LEU A 31 3.82 -6.70 10.09
N GLY A 32 3.30 -5.55 10.54
CA GLY A 32 3.01 -5.30 11.95
C GLY A 32 1.57 -5.69 12.30
N ALA A 33 1.38 -6.41 13.41
CA ALA A 33 0.08 -6.73 13.98
C ALA A 33 0.19 -6.83 15.51
N SER A 34 -0.82 -6.37 16.25
CA SER A 34 -0.87 -6.47 17.72
C SER A 34 -1.79 -7.58 18.23
N ARG A 35 -2.50 -8.26 17.31
CA ARG A 35 -3.36 -9.42 17.57
C ARG A 35 -3.44 -10.32 16.34
N LEU A 36 -3.83 -11.58 16.54
CA LEU A 36 -3.83 -12.60 15.49
C LEU A 36 -4.78 -12.24 14.34
N GLU A 37 -5.95 -11.70 14.63
CA GLU A 37 -6.97 -11.39 13.61
C GLU A 37 -6.49 -10.30 12.65
N GLN A 38 -5.66 -9.37 13.13
CA GLN A 38 -5.03 -8.36 12.28
C GLN A 38 -4.01 -8.98 11.34
N LEU A 39 -3.23 -9.94 11.83
CA LEU A 39 -2.26 -10.64 11.00
C LEU A 39 -2.97 -11.43 9.89
N GLU A 40 -4.05 -12.14 10.22
CA GLU A 40 -4.86 -12.87 9.24
C GLU A 40 -5.46 -11.95 8.17
N GLN A 41 -6.03 -10.81 8.59
CA GLN A 41 -6.55 -9.79 7.66
C GLN A 41 -5.44 -9.20 6.79
N ASN A 42 -4.27 -8.91 7.37
CA ASN A 42 -3.13 -8.41 6.62
C ASN A 42 -2.66 -9.42 5.56
N LEU A 43 -2.58 -10.70 5.92
CA LEU A 43 -2.23 -11.78 4.99
C LEU A 43 -3.26 -11.94 3.87
N ALA A 44 -4.55 -11.80 4.18
CA ALA A 44 -5.62 -11.81 3.18
C ALA A 44 -5.46 -10.63 2.19
N ASN A 45 -5.25 -9.42 2.70
CA ASN A 45 -5.01 -8.22 1.91
C ASN A 45 -3.80 -8.37 0.96
N CYS A 46 -2.70 -8.98 1.42
CA CYS A 46 -1.51 -9.21 0.59
C CYS A 46 -1.75 -10.18 -0.59
N ARG A 47 -2.82 -10.99 -0.55
CA ARG A 47 -3.16 -11.97 -1.59
C ARG A 47 -4.10 -11.41 -2.66
N GLU A 48 -4.53 -10.16 -2.55
CA GLU A 48 -5.46 -9.52 -3.49
C GLU A 48 -4.81 -9.19 -4.84
N GLY A 49 -3.46 -9.17 -4.91
CA GLY A 49 -2.70 -9.03 -6.14
C GLY A 49 -2.51 -7.59 -6.61
N PRO A 50 -1.93 -7.38 -7.80
CA PRO A 50 -1.55 -6.06 -8.29
C PRO A 50 -2.77 -5.13 -8.48
N LEU A 51 -2.49 -3.83 -8.42
CA LEU A 51 -3.48 -2.77 -8.59
C LEU A 51 -3.61 -2.45 -10.08
N SER A 52 -4.75 -1.89 -10.49
CA SER A 52 -4.90 -1.39 -11.86
C SER A 52 -3.99 -0.19 -12.10
N ALA A 53 -3.55 0.01 -13.34
CA ALA A 53 -2.72 1.16 -13.72
C ALA A 53 -3.38 2.51 -13.35
N GLU A 54 -4.71 2.60 -13.48
CA GLU A 54 -5.48 3.77 -13.07
C GLU A 54 -5.37 4.03 -11.56
N THR A 55 -5.48 2.98 -10.74
CA THR A 55 -5.35 3.09 -9.28
C THR A 55 -3.96 3.56 -8.89
N VAL A 56 -2.93 3.02 -9.54
CA VAL A 56 -1.53 3.40 -9.31
C VAL A 56 -1.31 4.87 -9.67
N ALA A 57 -1.76 5.31 -10.85
CA ALA A 57 -1.65 6.70 -11.27
C ALA A 57 -2.37 7.67 -10.31
N ALA A 58 -3.52 7.27 -9.77
CA ALA A 58 -4.23 8.06 -8.77
C ALA A 58 -3.45 8.16 -7.44
N CYS A 59 -2.78 7.08 -7.02
CA CYS A 59 -1.89 7.11 -5.84
C CYS A 59 -0.67 8.02 -6.08
N ASP A 60 -0.06 7.95 -7.27
CA ASP A 60 1.12 8.75 -7.62
C ASP A 60 0.79 10.25 -7.66
N ALA A 61 -0.37 10.62 -8.20
CA ALA A 61 -0.83 12.00 -8.21
C ALA A 61 -0.99 12.59 -6.79
N VAL A 62 -1.47 11.78 -5.85
CA VAL A 62 -1.52 12.17 -4.43
C VAL A 62 -0.09 12.30 -3.88
N TRP A 63 0.79 11.34 -4.15
CA TRP A 63 2.16 11.39 -3.64
C TRP A 63 2.93 12.65 -4.08
N GLU A 64 2.78 13.07 -5.34
CA GLU A 64 3.45 14.27 -5.85
C GLU A 64 2.98 15.57 -5.15
N GLU A 65 1.75 15.61 -4.63
CA GLU A 65 1.25 16.75 -3.84
C GLU A 65 1.88 16.81 -2.43
N PHE A 66 2.20 15.64 -1.84
CA PHE A 66 2.65 15.52 -0.45
C PHE A 66 4.16 15.34 -0.28
N ARG A 67 4.91 15.21 -1.38
CA ARG A 67 6.37 15.01 -1.34
C ARG A 67 7.09 16.21 -0.68
N GLY A 68 7.47 16.02 0.58
CA GLY A 68 8.41 16.89 1.30
C GLY A 68 9.86 16.38 1.26
N PRO A 69 10.80 17.01 1.99
CA PRO A 69 12.17 16.50 2.10
C PRO A 69 12.16 15.09 2.71
N VAL A 70 12.68 14.12 1.96
CA VAL A 70 12.72 12.71 2.39
C VAL A 70 13.84 12.55 3.42
N PRO A 71 13.55 12.06 4.64
CA PRO A 71 14.58 11.79 5.63
C PRO A 71 15.50 10.68 5.12
N VAL A 72 16.80 10.85 5.27
CA VAL A 72 17.77 9.81 4.93
C VAL A 72 17.72 8.76 6.03
N TYR A 73 17.32 7.54 5.68
CA TYR A 73 17.11 6.42 6.61
C TYR A 73 18.41 5.74 7.07
N ASN A 74 19.59 6.26 6.69
CA ASN A 74 20.90 5.79 7.13
C ASN A 74 21.41 6.63 8.32
N ARG A 75 20.81 6.43 9.50
CA ARG A 75 21.42 6.90 10.74
C ARG A 75 22.05 5.76 11.50
#